data_AF-A0A2V1BC92-F1
#
_entry.id   AF-A0A2V1BC92-F1
#
_cell.length_a   1.000
_cell.length_b   1.000
_cell.length_c   1.000
_cell.angle_alpha   90.00
_cell.angle_beta   90.00
_cell.angle_gamma   90.00
#
_symmetry.space_group_name_H-M   'P 1'
#
loop_
_entity.id
_entity.type
_entity.pdbx_description
1 polymer ?
#
loop_
_entity_poly.entity_id
_entity_poly.type
_entity_poly.pdbx_seq_one_letter_code
_entity_poly.pdbx_strand_id
1 'polypeptide(L)' 'KKSLLGKTTDTRNKLGKKPKEWKPLSKTATYKWLNRLGFHTTEEKKRVYVDGHERENIIKYRQKEFLPQMTYY' A
#
# COMPACT_ATOMS: atom_id res chain seq x y z
N LYS A 1 -73.25 -8.25 -7.80
CA LYS A 1 -72.17 -7.47 -7.13
C LYS A 1 -70.86 -8.24 -7.34
N LYS A 2 -69.88 -7.66 -8.05
CA LYS A 2 -68.63 -8.33 -8.44
C LYS A 2 -67.72 -8.50 -7.21
N SER A 3 -67.07 -9.66 -7.07
CA SER A 3 -66.19 -9.99 -5.95
C SER A 3 -64.88 -9.19 -6.03
N LEU A 4 -64.54 -8.49 -4.96
CA LEU A 4 -63.26 -7.79 -4.77
C LEU A 4 -62.17 -8.78 -4.34
N LEU A 5 -61.78 -9.69 -5.23
CA LEU A 5 -60.56 -10.48 -5.02
C LEU A 5 -59.78 -10.53 -6.32
N GLY A 6 -58.99 -9.48 -6.52
CA GLY A 6 -58.03 -9.41 -7.61
C GLY A 6 -57.05 -10.56 -7.50
N LYS A 7 -56.88 -11.29 -8.59
CA LYS A 7 -55.92 -12.40 -8.68
C LYS A 7 -54.51 -11.82 -8.46
N THR A 8 -53.82 -12.27 -7.43
CA THR A 8 -52.38 -12.04 -7.26
C THR A 8 -51.64 -12.95 -8.24
N THR A 9 -51.73 -12.64 -9.53
CA THR A 9 -50.79 -13.16 -10.52
C THR A 9 -49.53 -12.32 -10.44
N ASP A 10 -48.54 -12.92 -9.79
CA ASP A 10 -47.17 -12.93 -10.26
C ASP A 10 -46.50 -11.56 -10.49
N THR A 11 -45.84 -11.05 -9.46
CA THR A 11 -44.72 -10.13 -9.62
C THR A 11 -43.68 -10.44 -8.56
N ARG A 12 -43.25 -11.71 -8.51
CA ARG A 12 -41.90 -11.98 -8.00
C ARG A 12 -40.92 -11.43 -9.03
N ASN A 13 -39.87 -10.76 -8.56
CA ASN A 13 -38.71 -10.29 -9.32
C ASN A 13 -38.81 -8.89 -9.96
N LYS A 14 -39.07 -7.85 -9.16
CA LYS A 14 -38.32 -6.61 -9.37
C LYS A 14 -36.95 -6.76 -8.70
N LEU A 15 -36.05 -7.48 -9.38
CA LEU A 15 -34.63 -7.47 -9.02
C LEU A 15 -34.18 -6.01 -9.10
N GLY A 16 -33.90 -5.41 -7.94
CA GLY A 16 -33.43 -4.03 -7.85
C GLY A 16 -32.28 -3.80 -8.83
N LYS A 17 -32.20 -2.60 -9.39
CA LYS A 17 -31.15 -2.21 -10.33
C LYS A 17 -29.79 -2.64 -9.76
N LYS A 18 -29.05 -3.47 -10.51
CA LYS A 18 -27.71 -3.91 -10.08
C LYS A 18 -26.87 -2.66 -9.78
N PRO A 19 -26.12 -2.65 -8.67
CA PRO A 19 -25.28 -1.52 -8.34
C PRO A 19 -24.30 -1.29 -9.50
N LYS A 20 -24.11 -0.01 -9.84
CA LYS A 20 -23.18 0.38 -10.89
C LYS A 20 -21.80 -0.16 -10.51
N GLU A 21 -21.19 -0.90 -11.44
CA GLU A 21 -19.84 -1.42 -11.27
C GLU A 21 -18.87 -0.27 -10.96
N TRP A 22 -18.07 -0.47 -9.91
CA TRP A 22 -17.11 0.52 -9.47
C TRP A 22 -15.96 0.57 -10.47
N LYS A 23 -15.79 1.73 -11.11
CA LYS A 23 -14.65 1.97 -12.00
C LYS A 23 -13.46 2.43 -11.16
N PRO A 24 -12.26 1.88 -11.37
CA PRO A 24 -11.06 2.38 -10.70
C PRO A 24 -10.83 3.84 -11.07
N LEU A 25 -10.38 4.63 -10.10
CA LEU A 25 -9.99 6.01 -10.34
C LEU A 25 -8.81 6.05 -11.32
N SER A 26 -8.82 7.03 -12.22
CA SER A 26 -7.65 7.25 -13.08
C SER A 26 -6.47 7.71 -12.24
N LYS A 27 -5.25 7.36 -12.68
CA LYS A 27 -3.99 7.77 -12.05
C LYS A 27 -3.98 9.29 -11.75
N THR A 28 -4.44 10.10 -12.69
CA THR A 28 -4.55 11.56 -12.56
C THR A 28 -5.53 11.99 -11.46
N ALA A 29 -6.70 11.35 -11.36
CA ALA A 29 -7.67 11.66 -10.31
C ALA A 29 -7.08 11.34 -8.92
N THR A 30 -6.42 10.20 -8.80
CA THR A 30 -5.74 9.79 -7.55
C THR A 30 -4.68 10.79 -7.12
N TYR A 31 -3.76 11.20 -8.00
CA TYR A 31 -2.74 12.18 -7.64
C TYR A 31 -3.29 13.57 -7.27
N LYS A 32 -4.38 14.02 -7.93
CA LYS A 32 -5.04 15.28 -7.55
C LYS A 32 -5.59 15.24 -6.12
N TRP A 33 -6.16 14.11 -5.71
CA TRP A 33 -6.64 13.92 -4.34
C TRP A 33 -5.51 13.80 -3.33
N LEU A 34 -4.46 13.05 -3.65
CA LEU A 34 -3.27 12.94 -2.79
C LEU A 34 -2.65 14.32 -2.52
N ASN A 35 -2.49 15.14 -3.55
CA ASN A 35 -1.97 16.51 -3.40
C ASN A 35 -2.87 17.38 -2.50
N ARG A 36 -4.21 17.28 -2.65
CA ARG A 36 -5.17 18.01 -1.81
C ARG A 36 -5.15 17.58 -0.35
N LEU A 37 -4.84 16.32 -0.10
CA LEU A 37 -4.68 15.74 1.24
C LEU A 37 -3.30 16.03 1.85
N GLY A 38 -2.42 16.74 1.13
CA GLY A 38 -1.07 17.07 1.60
C GLY A 38 -0.02 15.99 1.36
N PHE A 39 -0.34 14.95 0.59
CA PHE A 39 0.64 13.95 0.17
C PHE A 39 1.35 14.43 -1.08
N HIS A 40 2.68 14.47 -1.02
CA HIS A 40 3.53 14.82 -2.15
C HIS A 40 4.25 13.58 -2.66
N THR A 41 4.34 13.45 -3.97
CA THR A 41 5.20 12.43 -4.58
C THR A 41 6.65 12.86 -4.39
N THR A 42 7.36 12.23 -3.46
CA THR A 42 8.80 12.38 -3.30
C THR A 42 9.50 11.17 -3.91
N GLU A 43 10.44 11.41 -4.82
CA GLU A 43 11.37 10.37 -5.26
C GLU A 43 12.40 10.16 -4.15
N GLU A 44 12.18 9.16 -3.31
CA GLU A 44 13.18 8.73 -2.34
C GLU A 44 14.36 8.09 -3.07
N LYS A 45 15.42 8.87 -3.28
CA LYS A 45 16.72 8.30 -3.66
C LYS A 45 17.18 7.47 -2.49
N LYS A 46 17.22 6.13 -2.66
CA LYS A 46 17.86 5.22 -1.71
C LYS A 46 19.22 5.81 -1.37
N ARG A 47 19.38 6.31 -0.14
CA ARG A 47 20.68 6.78 0.32
C ARG A 47 21.61 5.58 0.22
N VAL A 48 22.76 5.77 -0.41
CA VAL A 48 23.80 4.75 -0.44
C VAL A 48 24.17 4.47 1.01
N TYR A 49 24.00 3.22 1.45
CA TYR A 49 24.56 2.77 2.72
C TYR A 49 26.07 2.80 2.55
N VAL A 50 26.70 3.86 3.05
CA VAL A 50 28.13 3.87 3.26
C VAL A 50 28.36 2.98 4.47
N ASP A 51 28.67 1.70 4.21
CA ASP A 51 29.07 0.79 5.26
C ASP A 51 30.27 1.42 5.99
N GLY A 52 30.15 1.58 7.31
CA GLY A 52 31.20 2.18 8.14
C GLY A 52 32.48 1.34 8.15
N HIS A 53 32.47 0.16 7.53
CA HIS A 53 33.60 -0.75 7.42
C HIS A 53 34.92 -0.07 7.00
N GLU A 54 34.88 0.93 6.11
CA GLU A 54 36.09 1.60 5.61
C GLU A 54 36.66 2.65 6.58
N ARG A 55 35.95 2.99 7.66
CA ARG A 55 36.45 4.01 8.61
C ARG A 55 37.68 3.48 9.34
N GLU A 56 38.71 4.32 9.43
CA GLU A 56 40.01 3.93 9.99
C GLU A 56 39.90 3.42 11.44
N ASN A 57 38.98 3.96 12.23
CA ASN A 57 38.71 3.49 13.59
C ASN A 57 38.13 2.06 13.62
N ILE A 58 37.23 1.75 12.69
CA ILE A 58 36.61 0.42 12.57
C ILE A 58 37.63 -0.59 12.07
N ILE A 59 38.49 -0.22 11.12
CA ILE A 59 39.59 -1.06 10.64
C ILE A 59 40.57 -1.36 11.78
N LYS A 60 40.98 -0.33 12.55
CA LYS A 60 41.88 -0.49 13.70
C LYS A 60 41.31 -1.43 14.74
N TYR A 61 40.04 -1.27 15.12
CA TYR A 61 39.37 -2.16 16.05
C TYR A 61 39.30 -3.60 15.52
N ARG A 62 38.93 -3.77 14.24
CA ARG A 62 38.84 -5.10 13.61
C ARG A 62 40.18 -5.83 13.65
N GLN A 63 41.26 -5.16 13.25
CA GLN A 63 42.59 -5.78 13.13
C GLN A 63 43.28 -6.01 14.48
N LYS A 64 43.12 -5.09 15.44
CA LYS A 64 43.88 -5.12 16.70
C LYS A 64 43.18 -5.85 17.83
N GLU A 65 41.84 -5.80 17.87
CA GLU A 65 41.07 -6.35 18.98
C GLU A 65 40.27 -7.56 18.53
N PHE A 66 39.39 -7.37 17.53
CA PHE A 66 38.39 -8.38 17.17
C PHE A 66 39.00 -9.67 16.60
N LEU A 67 39.87 -9.56 15.59
CA LEU A 67 40.46 -10.74 14.94
C LEU A 67 41.38 -11.54 15.89
N PRO A 68 42.28 -10.90 16.68
CA PRO A 68 43.10 -11.65 17.65
C PRO A 68 42.27 -12.40 18.69
N GLN A 69 41.20 -11.79 19.20
CA GLN A 69 40.28 -12.45 20.14
C GLN A 69 39.57 -13.64 19.50
N MET A 70 39.20 -13.53 18.22
CA MET A 70 38.58 -14.65 17.49
C MET A 70 39.54 -15.81 17.23
N THR A 71 40.83 -15.56 17.05
CA THR A 71 41.82 -16.64 16.87
C THR A 71 42.18 -17.39 18.15
N TYR A 72 41.83 -16.82 19.31
CA TYR A 72 42.09 -17.43 20.62
C TYR A 72 41.06 -18.49 21.01
N TYR A 73 39.87 -18.47 20.40
CA TYR A 73 38.81 -19.46 20.56
C TYR A 73 38.95 -20.59 19.55
#